data_AF-A0A974P8C6-F1
#
_entry.id   AF-A0A974P8C6-F1
#
_cell.length_a   1.000
_cell.length_b   1.000
_cell.length_c   1.000
_cell.angle_alpha   90.00
_cell.angle_beta   90.00
_cell.angle_gamma   90.00
#
_symmetry.space_group_name_H-M   'P 1'
#
loop_
_entity.id
_entity.type
_entity.pdbx_description
1 polymer ?
#
loop_
_entity_poly.entity_id
_entity_poly.type
_entity_poly.pdbx_seq_one_letter_code
_entity_poly.pdbx_strand_id
1 'polypeptide(L)'
;MKWLAKIVLCAAVTAAGFTSLPAEGVKAAAGGVSIVLDGYPLPFPVEPAVMSGTTMVPFRAISEALGVKVEWNQAAKQITATHKEASGTQKVILTLGSKSASVNSSAVKLAVAPQNIRGTTMIPLSFFGQQFGAGVSWNQATKTVSITSPKKDLYTLGFYAQGAYSEVSLIPDFDAVAFGWSRIDRSGQYTTSGTEFRWPQAAGDVTPESIVQNAAAGGTAPYLMVYSGDKELELTKNVENLQLQQQTIAGIVDTATQKGFRGIALDLEGLGMTGDKAVVQSQYNTFVKNLSAKAKAANLKLTVILHPLNSSYKGYDYKTLATIADDLVIMAYAYEGETGPEPMNKVDESIRLALQQVSKDKLILGISVYSENETSVNAKIGLAKRYGLKGIAIWRLGLIGQPVWSEMGESVEW
;
A
#
# COMPACT_ATOMS: atom_id res chain seq x y z
N MET A 1 -43.45 -43.19 -19.66
CA MET A 1 -44.14 -43.82 -18.52
C MET A 1 -43.58 -43.15 -17.27
N LYS A 2 -44.29 -42.39 -16.40
CA LYS A 2 -45.70 -42.47 -15.89
C LYS A 2 -46.00 -43.89 -15.36
N TRP A 3 -46.54 -44.17 -14.19
CA TRP A 3 -47.38 -43.47 -13.17
C TRP A 3 -47.19 -44.28 -11.84
N LEU A 4 -47.47 -43.91 -10.58
CA LEU A 4 -48.16 -42.85 -9.80
C LEU A 4 -47.19 -42.35 -8.67
N ALA A 5 -47.38 -41.34 -7.81
CA ALA A 5 -48.48 -40.48 -7.33
C ALA A 5 -49.37 -40.96 -6.14
N LYS A 6 -49.45 -40.15 -5.06
CA LYS A 6 -50.56 -40.09 -4.08
C LYS A 6 -50.84 -38.63 -3.72
N ILE A 7 -52.11 -38.25 -3.60
CA ILE A 7 -52.59 -36.89 -3.32
C ILE A 7 -53.73 -36.95 -2.30
N VAL A 8 -53.65 -36.12 -1.25
CA VAL A 8 -54.77 -35.53 -0.49
C VAL A 8 -54.25 -34.15 -0.06
N LEU A 9 -54.61 -33.01 -0.66
CA LEU A 9 -55.91 -32.38 -0.99
C LEU A 9 -56.50 -31.54 0.17
N CYS A 10 -56.17 -30.25 0.10
CA CYS A 10 -56.95 -29.07 0.51
C CYS A 10 -57.51 -28.94 1.95
N ALA A 11 -57.02 -27.90 2.64
CA ALA A 11 -57.89 -26.83 3.13
C ALA A 11 -57.26 -25.48 2.75
N ALA A 12 -58.05 -24.55 2.21
CA ALA A 12 -57.58 -23.21 1.83
C ALA A 12 -58.38 -22.15 2.60
N VAL A 13 -57.68 -21.21 3.23
CA VAL A 13 -58.27 -20.01 3.82
C VAL A 13 -57.48 -18.81 3.31
N THR A 14 -58.11 -18.00 2.47
CA THR A 14 -57.51 -16.78 1.92
C THR A 14 -57.66 -15.63 2.91
N ALA A 15 -56.55 -15.22 3.53
CA ALA A 15 -56.45 -13.94 4.23
C ALA A 15 -55.58 -12.99 3.40
N ALA A 16 -56.20 -11.98 2.79
CA ALA A 16 -55.51 -11.01 1.94
C ALA A 16 -54.77 -9.96 2.79
N GLY A 17 -53.57 -10.31 3.28
CA GLY A 17 -52.66 -9.37 3.92
C GLY A 17 -51.76 -8.68 2.90
N PHE A 18 -51.87 -7.36 2.75
CA PHE A 18 -50.83 -6.56 2.09
C PHE A 18 -49.58 -6.52 2.98
N THR A 19 -48.70 -7.53 2.87
CA THR A 19 -47.36 -7.45 3.43
C THR A 19 -46.54 -6.48 2.58
N SER A 20 -46.54 -5.21 2.95
CA SER A 20 -45.51 -4.29 2.49
C SER A 20 -44.16 -4.90 2.85
N LEU A 21 -43.35 -5.21 1.85
CA LEU A 21 -41.94 -5.54 2.09
C LEU A 21 -41.34 -4.42 2.95
N PRO A 22 -40.73 -4.71 4.11
CA PRO A 22 -39.96 -3.70 4.80
C PRO A 22 -38.81 -3.32 3.87
N ALA A 23 -38.87 -2.11 3.31
CA ALA A 23 -37.69 -1.54 2.68
C ALA A 23 -36.58 -1.59 3.72
N GLU A 24 -35.45 -2.20 3.38
CA GLU A 24 -34.31 -2.30 4.29
C GLU A 24 -33.76 -0.91 4.54
N GLY A 25 -34.30 -0.28 5.58
CA GLY A 25 -33.95 1.07 5.97
C GLY A 25 -32.49 1.09 6.39
N VAL A 26 -31.63 1.49 5.46
CA VAL A 26 -30.23 1.86 5.72
C VAL A 26 -30.24 2.75 6.94
N LYS A 27 -29.81 2.20 8.09
CA LYS A 27 -29.70 2.97 9.33
C LYS A 27 -28.60 3.99 9.12
N ALA A 28 -28.99 5.20 8.74
CA ALA A 28 -28.10 6.34 8.66
C ALA A 28 -27.33 6.45 9.97
N ALA A 29 -26.01 6.31 9.90
CA ALA A 29 -25.14 6.47 11.06
C ALA A 29 -25.36 7.85 11.69
N ALA A 30 -25.33 7.93 13.01
CA ALA A 30 -25.93 9.04 13.77
C ALA A 30 -25.17 10.38 13.65
N GLY A 31 -25.36 11.08 12.53
CA GLY A 31 -25.41 12.54 12.45
C GLY A 31 -24.13 13.36 12.70
N GLY A 32 -23.01 12.74 13.07
CA GLY A 32 -21.71 13.41 13.27
C GLY A 32 -21.11 13.97 11.98
N VAL A 33 -20.07 14.79 12.13
CA VAL A 33 -19.25 15.30 11.00
C VAL A 33 -18.06 14.38 10.78
N SER A 34 -17.67 14.13 9.52
CA SER A 34 -16.47 13.32 9.19
C SER A 34 -15.41 14.10 8.42
N ILE A 35 -14.16 13.65 8.54
CA ILE A 35 -13.03 14.06 7.69
C ILE A 35 -12.47 12.80 7.04
N VAL A 36 -12.32 12.85 5.71
CA VAL A 36 -11.75 11.80 4.88
C VAL A 36 -10.54 12.40 4.17
N LEU A 37 -9.40 11.72 4.24
CA LEU A 37 -8.18 12.06 3.52
C LEU A 37 -7.85 10.89 2.59
N ASP A 38 -7.78 11.15 1.29
CA ASP A 38 -7.50 10.16 0.24
C ASP A 38 -8.41 8.94 0.38
N GLY A 39 -9.73 9.16 0.35
CA GLY A 39 -10.74 8.10 0.50
C GLY A 39 -10.85 7.43 1.89
N TYR A 40 -9.84 7.55 2.77
CA TYR A 40 -9.83 6.89 4.09
C TYR A 40 -10.12 7.88 5.25
N PRO A 41 -10.84 7.46 6.31
CA PRO A 41 -11.10 8.33 7.47
C PRO A 41 -9.83 8.85 8.15
N LEU A 42 -9.85 10.13 8.49
CA LEU A 42 -8.83 10.81 9.30
C LEU A 42 -9.40 11.07 10.71
N PRO A 43 -8.86 10.46 11.78
CA PRO A 43 -9.26 10.80 13.14
C PRO A 43 -8.91 12.26 13.50
N PHE A 44 -9.79 12.92 14.24
CA PHE A 44 -9.60 14.31 14.68
C PHE A 44 -10.07 14.51 16.14
N PRO A 45 -9.47 15.45 16.88
CA PRO A 45 -9.81 15.69 18.30
C PRO A 45 -11.10 16.51 18.51
N VAL A 46 -11.54 17.25 17.49
CA VAL A 46 -12.72 18.14 17.54
C VAL A 46 -13.39 18.12 16.16
N GLU A 47 -14.72 18.00 16.11
CA GLU A 47 -15.48 18.03 14.86
C GLU A 47 -15.27 19.34 14.08
N PRO A 48 -15.22 19.31 12.74
CA PRO A 48 -15.33 20.52 11.93
C PRO A 48 -16.60 21.33 12.25
N ALA A 49 -16.47 22.66 12.29
CA ALA A 49 -17.54 23.57 12.68
C ALA A 49 -17.80 24.61 11.60
N VAL A 50 -19.07 24.94 11.31
CA VAL A 50 -19.41 26.02 10.39
C VAL A 50 -19.50 27.34 11.17
N MET A 51 -18.66 28.32 10.80
CA MET A 51 -18.61 29.65 11.42
C MET A 51 -18.81 30.72 10.35
N SER A 52 -19.87 31.54 10.46
CA SER A 52 -20.18 32.59 9.47
C SER A 52 -20.17 32.09 8.01
N GLY A 53 -20.75 30.91 7.77
CA GLY A 53 -20.76 30.25 6.45
C GLY A 53 -19.44 29.59 6.02
N THR A 54 -18.39 29.66 6.83
CA THR A 54 -17.08 29.04 6.55
C THR A 54 -16.92 27.73 7.33
N THR A 55 -16.60 26.62 6.64
CA THR A 55 -16.23 25.36 7.28
C THR A 55 -14.83 25.48 7.91
N MET A 56 -14.76 25.30 9.22
CA MET A 56 -13.53 25.37 10.02
C MET A 56 -13.09 23.96 10.42
N VAL A 57 -11.81 23.62 10.19
CA VAL A 57 -11.28 22.26 10.38
C VAL A 57 -10.06 22.20 11.33
N PRO A 58 -9.83 21.07 12.03
CA PRO A 58 -8.68 20.88 12.92
C PRO A 58 -7.34 20.96 12.18
N PHE A 59 -6.63 22.09 12.35
CA PHE A 59 -5.48 22.37 11.50
C PHE A 59 -4.36 21.34 11.65
N ARG A 60 -4.01 21.00 12.90
CA ARG A 60 -2.89 20.09 13.22
C ARG A 60 -3.10 18.70 12.62
N ALA A 61 -4.27 18.08 12.86
CA ALA A 61 -4.54 16.70 12.48
C ALA A 61 -4.44 16.47 10.96
N ILE A 62 -4.90 17.43 10.15
CA ILE A 62 -4.81 17.35 8.69
C ILE A 62 -3.39 17.68 8.21
N SER A 63 -2.76 18.72 8.78
CA SER A 63 -1.37 19.10 8.44
C SER A 63 -0.39 17.95 8.67
N GLU A 64 -0.42 17.34 9.85
CA GLU A 64 0.46 16.22 10.21
C GLU A 64 0.18 14.98 9.35
N ALA A 65 -1.06 14.75 8.93
CA ALA A 65 -1.43 13.68 8.00
C ALA A 65 -0.99 13.94 6.54
N LEU A 66 -0.71 15.19 6.16
CA LEU A 66 -0.01 15.55 4.92
C LEU A 66 1.52 15.65 5.10
N GLY A 67 2.07 15.23 6.25
CA GLY A 67 3.51 15.32 6.52
C GLY A 67 4.02 16.74 6.85
N VAL A 68 3.14 17.73 6.98
CA VAL A 68 3.49 19.11 7.33
C VAL A 68 3.83 19.21 8.82
N LYS A 69 5.01 19.74 9.15
CA LYS A 69 5.45 19.93 10.55
C LYS A 69 4.68 21.10 11.20
N VAL A 70 4.04 20.86 12.34
CA VAL A 70 3.23 21.87 13.06
C VAL A 70 3.80 22.22 14.44
N GLU A 71 4.26 23.47 14.58
CA GLU A 71 4.83 24.04 15.81
C GLU A 71 3.89 25.10 16.42
N TRP A 72 3.86 25.21 17.76
CA TRP A 72 3.03 26.17 18.50
C TRP A 72 3.86 27.08 19.38
N ASN A 73 3.66 28.39 19.26
CA ASN A 73 4.23 29.42 20.12
C ASN A 73 3.13 30.01 21.01
N GLN A 74 3.15 29.63 22.30
CA GLN A 74 2.17 30.07 23.30
C GLN A 74 2.16 31.58 23.53
N ALA A 75 3.34 32.24 23.53
CA ALA A 75 3.47 33.66 23.83
C ALA A 75 2.93 34.53 22.69
N ALA A 76 3.27 34.19 21.44
CA ALA A 76 2.76 34.86 20.25
C ALA A 76 1.34 34.41 19.86
N LYS A 77 0.80 33.36 20.49
CA LYS A 77 -0.45 32.67 20.11
C LYS A 77 -0.46 32.24 18.63
N GLN A 78 0.68 31.74 18.17
CA GLN A 78 0.95 31.46 16.76
C GLN A 78 1.22 29.98 16.50
N ILE A 79 0.65 29.46 15.42
CA ILE A 79 1.07 28.21 14.80
C ILE A 79 2.02 28.54 13.66
N THR A 80 3.14 27.81 13.57
CA THR A 80 3.96 27.74 12.36
C THR A 80 3.81 26.34 11.78
N ALA A 81 3.31 26.25 10.55
CA ALA A 81 3.31 25.04 9.74
C ALA A 81 4.40 25.14 8.68
N THR A 82 5.19 24.08 8.52
CA THR A 82 6.32 24.02 7.59
C THR A 82 6.30 22.71 6.81
N HIS A 83 6.22 22.80 5.48
CA HIS A 83 6.33 21.67 4.57
C HIS A 83 7.63 21.80 3.75
N LYS A 84 8.26 20.67 3.40
CA LYS A 84 9.45 20.63 2.55
C LYS A 84 9.08 19.91 1.25
N GLU A 85 9.40 20.54 0.14
CA GLU A 85 9.11 20.09 -1.22
C GLU A 85 10.39 20.19 -2.05
N ALA A 86 10.45 19.52 -3.22
CA ALA A 86 11.57 19.70 -4.15
C ALA A 86 11.70 21.18 -4.62
N SER A 87 10.59 21.91 -4.62
CA SER A 87 10.48 23.35 -4.92
C SER A 87 11.09 24.27 -3.84
N GLY A 88 11.26 23.80 -2.60
CA GLY A 88 11.74 24.61 -1.48
C GLY A 88 11.08 24.28 -0.13
N THR A 89 10.65 25.31 0.61
CA THR A 89 10.04 25.16 1.94
C THR A 89 8.84 26.09 2.08
N GLN A 90 7.65 25.51 2.02
CA GLN A 90 6.38 26.20 2.20
C GLN A 90 6.14 26.45 3.69
N LYS A 91 6.06 27.72 4.10
CA LYS A 91 5.92 28.13 5.50
C LYS A 91 4.69 29.02 5.71
N VAL A 92 3.79 28.55 6.57
CA VAL A 92 2.54 29.22 6.93
C VAL A 92 2.54 29.57 8.41
N ILE A 93 2.29 30.83 8.75
CA ILE A 93 2.17 31.33 10.13
C ILE A 93 0.75 31.85 10.36
N LEU A 94 0.10 31.36 11.41
CA LEU A 94 -1.29 31.65 11.77
C LEU A 94 -1.37 32.13 13.21
N THR A 95 -1.89 33.34 13.43
CA THR A 95 -2.11 33.90 14.78
C THR A 95 -3.58 33.73 15.17
N LEU A 96 -3.87 33.22 16.38
CA LEU A 96 -5.25 33.11 16.87
C LEU A 96 -5.95 34.48 16.90
N GLY A 97 -7.21 34.52 16.44
CA GLY A 97 -8.01 35.74 16.36
C GLY A 97 -7.64 36.71 15.22
N SER A 98 -6.52 36.51 14.53
CA SER A 98 -6.13 37.32 13.37
C SER A 98 -6.84 36.87 12.09
N LYS A 99 -7.37 37.81 11.30
CA LYS A 99 -7.78 37.53 9.90
C LYS A 99 -6.62 37.66 8.88
N SER A 100 -5.38 37.85 9.35
CA SER A 100 -4.17 37.83 8.53
C SER A 100 -3.28 36.66 8.94
N ALA A 101 -2.94 35.82 7.97
CA ALA A 101 -1.87 34.84 8.03
C ALA A 101 -0.61 35.41 7.36
N SER A 102 0.53 34.75 7.54
CA SER A 102 1.72 34.93 6.70
C SER A 102 2.06 33.63 5.98
N VAL A 103 2.34 33.71 4.68
CA VAL A 103 2.71 32.59 3.82
C VAL A 103 3.96 33.00 3.06
N ASN A 104 5.08 32.31 3.31
CA ASN A 104 6.40 32.66 2.75
C ASN A 104 6.72 34.17 2.90
N SER A 105 6.51 34.68 4.12
CA SER A 105 6.62 36.11 4.52
C SER A 105 5.57 37.06 3.92
N SER A 106 4.77 36.65 2.93
CA SER A 106 3.69 37.46 2.35
C SER A 106 2.42 37.41 3.21
N ALA A 107 1.65 38.50 3.30
CA ALA A 107 0.42 38.54 4.09
C ALA A 107 -0.79 37.98 3.30
N VAL A 108 -1.55 37.05 3.89
CA VAL A 108 -2.73 36.43 3.25
C VAL A 108 -3.97 36.59 4.15
N LYS A 109 -5.08 37.01 3.54
CA LYS A 109 -6.33 37.30 4.25
C LYS A 109 -7.18 36.04 4.42
N LEU A 110 -7.68 35.83 5.63
CA LEU A 110 -8.57 34.72 6.00
C LEU A 110 -10.04 35.19 6.05
N ALA A 111 -10.97 34.34 5.60
CA ALA A 111 -12.41 34.59 5.72
C ALA A 111 -12.86 34.69 7.19
N VAL A 112 -12.44 33.71 7.99
CA VAL A 112 -12.62 33.63 9.45
C VAL A 112 -11.24 33.45 10.09
N ALA A 113 -11.01 34.11 11.22
CA ALA A 113 -9.74 34.02 11.95
C ALA A 113 -9.57 32.63 12.58
N PRO A 114 -8.32 32.13 12.80
CA PRO A 114 -8.08 30.89 13.51
C PRO A 114 -8.61 30.98 14.94
N GLN A 115 -9.36 29.97 15.37
CA GLN A 115 -9.96 29.91 16.71
C GLN A 115 -9.48 28.68 17.46
N ASN A 116 -9.35 28.79 18.79
CA ASN A 116 -9.20 27.62 19.64
C ASN A 116 -10.58 27.12 20.06
N ILE A 117 -10.92 25.87 19.72
CA ILE A 117 -12.10 25.16 20.19
C ILE A 117 -11.62 23.94 20.97
N ARG A 118 -11.95 23.86 22.27
CA ARG A 118 -11.60 22.72 23.15
C ARG A 118 -10.11 22.32 23.08
N GLY A 119 -9.21 23.31 23.06
CA GLY A 119 -7.76 23.10 22.94
C GLY A 119 -7.23 22.98 21.51
N THR A 120 -8.08 22.63 20.54
CA THR A 120 -7.71 22.45 19.12
C THR A 120 -7.81 23.76 18.36
N THR A 121 -6.84 24.08 17.50
CA THR A 121 -6.95 25.24 16.60
C THR A 121 -7.65 24.86 15.30
N MET A 122 -8.70 25.59 14.98
CA MET A 122 -9.56 25.42 13.81
C MET A 122 -9.29 26.54 12.80
N ILE A 123 -9.19 26.21 11.51
CA ILE A 123 -8.94 27.16 10.42
C ILE A 123 -9.91 26.96 9.25
N PRO A 124 -10.11 27.96 8.36
CA PRO A 124 -10.91 27.78 7.14
C PRO A 124 -10.37 26.65 6.25
N LEU A 125 -11.24 25.70 5.88
CA LEU A 125 -10.89 24.56 5.01
C LEU A 125 -10.33 24.99 3.64
N SER A 126 -10.89 26.04 3.04
CA SER A 126 -10.43 26.56 1.75
C SER A 126 -9.02 27.15 1.81
N PHE A 127 -8.66 27.82 2.92
CA PHE A 127 -7.30 28.30 3.12
C PHE A 127 -6.31 27.14 3.27
N PHE A 128 -6.71 26.07 3.97
CA PHE A 128 -5.88 24.87 4.13
C PHE A 128 -5.48 24.28 2.77
N GLY A 129 -6.46 23.94 1.92
CA GLY A 129 -6.20 23.34 0.61
C GLY A 129 -5.28 24.21 -0.26
N GLN A 130 -5.55 25.52 -0.30
CA GLN A 130 -4.74 26.50 -1.03
C GLN A 130 -3.28 26.58 -0.58
N GLN A 131 -2.96 26.31 0.70
CA GLN A 131 -1.59 26.46 1.20
C GLN A 131 -0.73 25.19 1.10
N PHE A 132 -1.32 24.03 0.85
CA PHE A 132 -0.62 22.73 0.87
C PHE A 132 -0.93 21.85 -0.35
N GLY A 133 -1.39 22.47 -1.45
CA GLY A 133 -1.70 21.78 -2.71
C GLY A 133 -2.84 20.77 -2.64
N ALA A 134 -3.60 20.76 -1.55
CA ALA A 134 -4.60 19.72 -1.28
C ALA A 134 -5.97 20.09 -1.84
N GLY A 135 -6.58 19.17 -2.59
CA GLY A 135 -7.99 19.26 -2.97
C GLY A 135 -8.87 19.20 -1.72
N VAL A 136 -9.90 20.05 -1.63
CA VAL A 136 -10.81 20.11 -0.47
C VAL A 136 -12.25 20.30 -0.91
N SER A 137 -13.16 19.52 -0.35
CA SER A 137 -14.60 19.64 -0.60
C SER A 137 -15.43 19.41 0.68
N TRP A 138 -16.67 19.88 0.67
CA TRP A 138 -17.65 19.64 1.73
C TRP A 138 -18.93 19.04 1.14
N ASN A 139 -19.30 17.84 1.58
CA ASN A 139 -20.58 17.21 1.28
C ASN A 139 -21.58 17.53 2.40
N GLN A 140 -22.58 18.35 2.08
CA GLN A 140 -23.62 18.79 3.02
C GLN A 140 -24.56 17.65 3.46
N ALA A 141 -24.79 16.63 2.61
CA ALA A 141 -25.70 15.54 2.89
C ALA A 141 -25.09 14.48 3.83
N THR A 142 -23.82 14.14 3.63
CA THR A 142 -23.07 13.19 4.47
C THR A 142 -22.31 13.86 5.62
N LYS A 143 -22.29 15.21 5.68
CA LYS A 143 -21.47 16.04 6.58
C LYS A 143 -19.98 15.67 6.51
N THR A 144 -19.45 15.50 5.30
CA THR A 144 -18.07 15.03 5.09
C THR A 144 -17.19 16.15 4.55
N VAL A 145 -16.10 16.43 5.24
CA VAL A 145 -14.92 17.09 4.65
C VAL A 145 -14.13 16.03 3.91
N SER A 146 -14.04 16.12 2.58
CA SER A 146 -13.12 15.28 1.79
C SER A 146 -11.88 16.07 1.44
N ILE A 147 -10.72 15.44 1.56
CA ILE A 147 -9.41 16.02 1.31
C ILE A 147 -8.63 15.06 0.41
N THR A 148 -8.03 15.60 -0.65
CA THR A 148 -7.13 14.88 -1.55
C THR A 148 -5.74 15.48 -1.36
N SER A 149 -4.77 14.67 -0.93
CA SER A 149 -3.37 15.08 -0.85
C SER A 149 -2.80 15.29 -2.27
N PRO A 150 -1.79 16.16 -2.44
CA PRO A 150 -1.12 16.31 -3.73
C PRO A 150 -0.50 14.99 -4.22
N LYS A 151 -0.13 14.96 -5.50
CA LYS A 151 0.75 13.92 -6.07
C LYS A 151 2.07 13.91 -5.31
N LYS A 152 2.76 12.77 -5.32
CA LYS A 152 4.02 12.60 -4.60
C LYS A 152 4.89 11.52 -5.23
N ASP A 153 6.16 11.86 -5.45
CA ASP A 153 7.28 10.94 -5.58
C ASP A 153 7.23 9.87 -4.46
N LEU A 154 7.08 8.62 -4.90
CA LEU A 154 7.00 7.40 -4.09
C LEU A 154 7.69 6.29 -4.88
N TYR A 155 8.59 5.55 -4.24
CA TYR A 155 9.26 4.42 -4.89
C TYR A 155 8.24 3.37 -5.38
N THR A 156 8.29 3.03 -6.66
CA THR A 156 7.30 2.16 -7.32
C THR A 156 7.90 0.82 -7.73
N LEU A 157 7.25 -0.28 -7.31
CA LEU A 157 7.67 -1.64 -7.65
C LEU A 157 6.56 -2.39 -8.40
N GLY A 158 6.73 -2.59 -9.70
CA GLY A 158 5.80 -3.41 -10.51
C GLY A 158 6.14 -4.89 -10.40
N PHE A 159 5.17 -5.77 -10.14
CA PHE A 159 5.39 -7.21 -10.30
C PHE A 159 5.03 -7.65 -11.73
N TYR A 160 6.01 -8.15 -12.49
CA TYR A 160 5.81 -8.64 -13.86
C TYR A 160 5.84 -10.17 -13.85
N ALA A 161 4.66 -10.79 -13.79
CA ALA A 161 4.49 -12.24 -13.64
C ALA A 161 3.30 -12.76 -14.46
N GLN A 162 3.19 -14.08 -14.61
CA GLN A 162 1.96 -14.79 -15.01
C GLN A 162 1.15 -14.15 -16.17
N GLY A 163 1.80 -13.90 -17.31
CA GLY A 163 1.11 -13.38 -18.50
C GLY A 163 1.10 -11.86 -18.67
N ALA A 164 1.84 -11.10 -17.85
CA ALA A 164 2.08 -9.65 -17.98
C ALA A 164 2.70 -9.17 -19.32
N TYR A 165 2.84 -10.03 -20.34
CA TYR A 165 3.58 -9.72 -21.56
C TYR A 165 3.02 -8.51 -22.33
N SER A 166 1.70 -8.33 -22.33
CA SER A 166 1.02 -7.18 -22.94
C SER A 166 1.32 -5.84 -22.26
N GLU A 167 1.84 -5.83 -21.03
CA GLU A 167 2.18 -4.62 -20.26
C GLU A 167 3.71 -4.40 -20.18
N VAL A 168 4.48 -4.99 -21.10
CA VAL A 168 5.93 -4.69 -21.25
C VAL A 168 6.20 -3.20 -21.47
N SER A 169 5.24 -2.45 -22.02
CA SER A 169 5.31 -1.00 -22.22
C SER A 169 5.13 -0.17 -20.95
N LEU A 170 4.61 -0.74 -19.85
CA LEU A 170 4.49 -0.05 -18.56
C LEU A 170 5.77 -0.16 -17.70
N ILE A 171 6.73 -0.99 -18.10
CA ILE A 171 7.98 -1.19 -17.34
C ILE A 171 8.74 0.14 -17.09
N PRO A 172 8.90 1.05 -18.09
CA PRO A 172 9.63 2.30 -17.89
C PRO A 172 8.99 3.26 -16.87
N ASP A 173 7.70 3.09 -16.58
CA ASP A 173 6.97 3.95 -15.66
C ASP A 173 7.30 3.63 -14.17
N PHE A 174 8.01 2.53 -13.87
CA PHE A 174 8.35 2.12 -12.50
C PHE A 174 9.84 2.31 -12.17
N ASP A 175 10.16 2.65 -10.91
CA ASP A 175 11.53 2.62 -10.38
C ASP A 175 12.17 1.23 -10.49
N ALA A 176 11.36 0.18 -10.30
CA ALA A 176 11.79 -1.21 -10.33
C ALA A 176 10.68 -2.14 -10.78
N VAL A 177 11.07 -3.25 -11.43
CA VAL A 177 10.15 -4.33 -11.80
C VAL A 177 10.68 -5.68 -11.33
N ALA A 178 9.89 -6.38 -10.53
CA ALA A 178 10.15 -7.73 -10.05
C ALA A 178 9.62 -8.76 -11.05
N PHE A 179 10.53 -9.45 -11.74
CA PHE A 179 10.22 -10.41 -12.80
C PHE A 179 10.00 -11.81 -12.23
N GLY A 180 8.73 -12.24 -12.21
CA GLY A 180 8.21 -13.53 -11.70
C GLY A 180 8.63 -14.75 -12.50
N TRP A 181 9.94 -14.96 -12.67
CA TRP A 181 10.53 -15.90 -13.62
C TRP A 181 11.40 -16.99 -12.98
N SER A 182 11.48 -17.03 -11.65
CA SER A 182 12.17 -18.10 -10.93
C SER A 182 11.51 -18.42 -9.60
N ARG A 183 11.81 -19.60 -9.05
CA ARG A 183 11.16 -20.14 -7.86
C ARG A 183 12.05 -21.12 -7.09
N ILE A 184 11.57 -21.51 -5.91
CA ILE A 184 11.93 -22.79 -5.30
C ILE A 184 10.85 -23.83 -5.67
N ASP A 185 11.25 -25.09 -5.85
CA ASP A 185 10.36 -26.19 -6.23
C ASP A 185 10.02 -27.15 -5.08
N ARG A 186 9.22 -28.19 -5.37
CA ARG A 186 8.75 -29.17 -4.37
C ARG A 186 9.83 -30.05 -3.75
N SER A 187 11.03 -30.08 -4.34
CA SER A 187 12.23 -30.71 -3.76
C SER A 187 13.06 -29.76 -2.88
N GLY A 188 12.68 -28.49 -2.81
CA GLY A 188 13.44 -27.44 -2.12
C GLY A 188 14.62 -26.92 -2.96
N GLN A 189 14.59 -27.07 -4.29
CA GLN A 189 15.65 -26.59 -5.19
C GLN A 189 15.26 -25.30 -5.91
N TYR A 190 16.24 -24.41 -6.11
CA TYR A 190 16.09 -23.24 -6.99
C TYR A 190 15.94 -23.66 -8.46
N THR A 191 14.97 -23.07 -9.16
CA THR A 191 14.75 -23.33 -10.59
C THR A 191 14.13 -22.13 -11.31
N THR A 192 14.41 -22.03 -12.60
CA THR A 192 13.75 -21.13 -13.55
C THR A 192 12.69 -21.87 -14.41
N SER A 193 12.40 -23.14 -14.09
CA SER A 193 11.41 -23.97 -14.78
C SER A 193 10.21 -24.30 -13.89
N GLY A 194 9.06 -24.60 -14.49
CA GLY A 194 7.84 -24.99 -13.77
C GLY A 194 6.57 -24.71 -14.57
N THR A 195 5.41 -24.89 -13.94
CA THR A 195 4.11 -24.42 -14.44
C THR A 195 3.98 -22.91 -14.28
N GLU A 196 4.28 -22.42 -13.08
CA GLU A 196 4.17 -21.02 -12.65
C GLU A 196 5.53 -20.54 -12.14
N PHE A 197 5.79 -19.24 -12.27
CA PHE A 197 7.06 -18.58 -11.90
C PHE A 197 8.29 -19.22 -12.58
N ARG A 198 8.37 -19.04 -13.90
CA ARG A 198 9.33 -19.67 -14.81
C ARG A 198 9.88 -18.67 -15.84
N TRP A 199 11.04 -18.95 -16.42
CA TRP A 199 11.62 -18.16 -17.50
C TRP A 199 10.66 -18.14 -18.71
N PRO A 200 10.38 -16.97 -19.31
CA PRO A 200 9.55 -16.92 -20.51
C PRO A 200 10.29 -17.50 -21.72
N GLN A 201 9.52 -17.88 -22.74
CA GLN A 201 10.07 -18.05 -24.08
C GLN A 201 10.12 -16.69 -24.79
N ALA A 202 11.02 -16.54 -25.76
CA ALA A 202 11.06 -15.34 -26.60
C ALA A 202 9.82 -15.26 -27.51
N ALA A 203 9.39 -14.03 -27.80
CA ALA A 203 8.26 -13.72 -28.65
C ALA A 203 8.74 -12.92 -29.87
N GLY A 204 9.19 -13.64 -30.90
CA GLY A 204 9.99 -13.03 -31.98
C GLY A 204 11.32 -12.52 -31.43
N ASP A 205 11.70 -11.30 -31.81
CA ASP A 205 12.95 -10.67 -31.36
C ASP A 205 12.91 -10.23 -29.89
N VAL A 206 11.73 -10.18 -29.26
CA VAL A 206 11.59 -9.82 -27.84
C VAL A 206 11.93 -11.04 -26.96
N THR A 207 13.13 -11.02 -26.40
CA THR A 207 13.64 -12.03 -25.47
C THR A 207 13.48 -11.57 -24.01
N PRO A 208 13.39 -12.49 -23.02
CA PRO A 208 13.40 -12.14 -21.60
C PRO A 208 14.63 -11.29 -21.22
N GLU A 209 15.79 -11.63 -21.78
CA GLU A 209 17.05 -10.90 -21.64
C GLU A 209 16.94 -9.47 -22.20
N SER A 210 16.32 -9.26 -23.36
CA SER A 210 16.10 -7.92 -23.91
C SER A 210 15.17 -7.07 -23.05
N ILE A 211 14.15 -7.67 -22.41
CA ILE A 211 13.25 -6.95 -21.49
C ILE A 211 14.04 -6.47 -20.26
N VAL A 212 14.88 -7.32 -19.67
CA VAL A 212 15.74 -6.97 -18.52
C VAL A 212 16.77 -5.90 -18.89
N GLN A 213 17.39 -6.01 -20.07
CA GLN A 213 18.36 -5.03 -20.57
C GLN A 213 17.70 -3.67 -20.88
N ASN A 214 16.55 -3.67 -21.53
CA ASN A 214 15.81 -2.45 -21.88
C ASN A 214 15.29 -1.73 -20.63
N ALA A 215 14.80 -2.46 -19.62
CA ALA A 215 14.44 -1.88 -18.31
C ALA A 215 15.65 -1.15 -17.69
N ALA A 216 16.77 -1.87 -17.54
CA ALA A 216 17.99 -1.31 -16.95
C ALA A 216 18.61 -0.16 -17.75
N ALA A 217 18.35 -0.07 -19.06
CA ALA A 217 18.78 1.03 -19.92
C ALA A 217 17.81 2.24 -19.89
N GLY A 218 16.52 2.00 -19.65
CA GLY A 218 15.50 3.05 -19.50
C GLY A 218 15.51 3.74 -18.12
N GLY A 219 16.06 3.08 -17.10
CA GLY A 219 16.22 3.62 -15.74
C GLY A 219 15.63 2.70 -14.67
N THR A 220 14.55 1.99 -15.00
CA THR A 220 13.91 0.97 -14.18
C THR A 220 14.89 -0.11 -13.74
N ALA A 221 14.93 -0.43 -12.46
CA ALA A 221 15.77 -1.50 -11.92
C ALA A 221 15.08 -2.87 -12.07
N PRO A 222 15.54 -3.76 -12.98
CA PRO A 222 15.00 -5.11 -13.06
C PRO A 222 15.45 -5.95 -11.86
N TYR A 223 14.52 -6.51 -11.11
CA TYR A 223 14.78 -7.46 -10.02
C TYR A 223 14.37 -8.88 -10.41
N LEU A 224 15.22 -9.86 -10.11
CA LEU A 224 14.88 -11.27 -10.25
C LEU A 224 13.93 -11.66 -9.11
N MET A 225 12.67 -11.96 -9.41
CA MET A 225 11.75 -12.49 -8.40
C MET A 225 11.99 -13.98 -8.19
N VAL A 226 12.01 -14.40 -6.92
CA VAL A 226 12.15 -15.79 -6.50
C VAL A 226 10.94 -16.14 -5.64
N TYR A 227 10.01 -16.91 -6.21
CA TYR A 227 8.76 -17.32 -5.56
C TYR A 227 8.90 -18.65 -4.81
N SER A 228 8.24 -18.81 -3.68
CA SER A 228 7.78 -20.13 -3.20
C SER A 228 6.66 -20.00 -2.17
N GLY A 229 5.74 -20.96 -2.15
CA GLY A 229 4.97 -21.26 -0.93
C GLY A 229 5.68 -22.32 -0.08
N ASP A 230 5.12 -22.63 1.10
CA ASP A 230 5.54 -23.73 1.98
C ASP A 230 4.44 -24.79 2.19
N LYS A 231 3.43 -24.84 1.31
CA LYS A 231 2.23 -25.69 1.47
C LYS A 231 2.55 -27.19 1.41
N GLU A 232 3.58 -27.58 0.67
CA GLU A 232 4.13 -28.92 0.58
C GLU A 232 5.51 -29.02 1.26
N LEU A 233 5.77 -28.13 2.24
CA LEU A 233 7.04 -27.96 2.95
C LEU A 233 8.24 -27.62 2.03
N GLU A 234 8.01 -26.95 0.89
CA GLU A 234 9.06 -26.59 -0.08
C GLU A 234 10.16 -25.70 0.52
N LEU A 235 9.77 -24.73 1.35
CA LEU A 235 10.67 -23.79 2.00
C LEU A 235 11.28 -24.38 3.26
N THR A 236 10.48 -25.09 4.06
CA THR A 236 10.96 -25.83 5.24
C THR A 236 12.12 -26.76 4.85
N LYS A 237 11.98 -27.58 3.79
CA LYS A 237 13.07 -28.42 3.25
C LYS A 237 14.34 -27.64 2.90
N ASN A 238 14.20 -26.42 2.37
CA ASN A 238 15.31 -25.59 1.93
C ASN A 238 16.04 -24.92 3.11
N VAL A 239 15.30 -24.32 4.06
CA VAL A 239 15.89 -23.59 5.18
C VAL A 239 16.51 -24.50 6.23
N GLU A 240 16.03 -25.74 6.36
CA GLU A 240 16.60 -26.75 7.26
C GLU A 240 17.83 -27.46 6.67
N ASN A 241 17.98 -27.48 5.35
CA ASN A 241 19.11 -28.15 4.68
C ASN A 241 20.16 -27.13 4.19
N LEU A 242 21.29 -27.05 4.92
CA LEU A 242 22.38 -26.13 4.61
C LEU A 242 22.93 -26.28 3.18
N GLN A 243 22.93 -27.48 2.60
CA GLN A 243 23.42 -27.70 1.23
C GLN A 243 22.42 -27.16 0.19
N LEU A 244 21.13 -27.42 0.37
CA LEU A 244 20.07 -26.85 -0.49
C LEU A 244 20.02 -25.33 -0.37
N GLN A 245 20.17 -24.78 0.84
CA GLN A 245 20.29 -23.34 1.07
C GLN A 245 21.48 -22.75 0.29
N GLN A 246 22.67 -23.34 0.39
CA GLN A 246 23.86 -22.85 -0.31
C GLN A 246 23.71 -22.93 -1.83
N GLN A 247 23.18 -24.03 -2.37
CA GLN A 247 22.90 -24.19 -3.80
C GLN A 247 21.84 -23.20 -4.29
N THR A 248 20.81 -22.92 -3.49
CA THR A 248 19.72 -21.98 -3.79
C THR A 248 20.23 -20.55 -3.80
N ILE A 249 20.96 -20.12 -2.77
CA ILE A 249 21.58 -18.79 -2.70
C ILE A 249 22.60 -18.61 -3.82
N ALA A 250 23.30 -19.68 -4.23
CA ALA A 250 24.15 -19.65 -5.40
C ALA A 250 23.34 -19.40 -6.67
N GLY A 251 22.39 -20.28 -7.01
CA GLY A 251 21.56 -20.20 -8.22
C GLY A 251 20.82 -18.88 -8.38
N ILE A 252 20.27 -18.31 -7.30
CA ILE A 252 19.59 -17.00 -7.32
C ILE A 252 20.56 -15.90 -7.73
N VAL A 253 21.69 -15.75 -7.02
CA VAL A 253 22.64 -14.64 -7.28
C VAL A 253 23.35 -14.81 -8.61
N ASP A 254 23.69 -16.04 -8.98
CA ASP A 254 24.39 -16.33 -10.23
C ASP A 254 23.46 -16.09 -11.43
N THR A 255 22.17 -16.46 -11.34
CA THR A 255 21.15 -16.13 -12.35
C THR A 255 20.91 -14.62 -12.43
N ALA A 256 20.75 -13.94 -11.28
CA ALA A 256 20.52 -12.50 -11.23
C ALA A 256 21.69 -11.74 -11.91
N THR A 257 22.92 -12.14 -11.62
CA THR A 257 24.14 -11.54 -12.19
C THR A 257 24.26 -11.83 -13.69
N GLN A 258 24.17 -13.10 -14.10
CA GLN A 258 24.37 -13.53 -15.50
C GLN A 258 23.30 -12.99 -16.45
N LYS A 259 22.06 -12.79 -15.96
CA LYS A 259 20.95 -12.24 -16.74
C LYS A 259 20.85 -10.71 -16.67
N GLY A 260 21.75 -10.05 -15.95
CA GLY A 260 21.87 -8.58 -15.95
C GLY A 260 20.86 -7.85 -15.08
N PHE A 261 20.27 -8.51 -14.07
CA PHE A 261 19.40 -7.84 -13.09
C PHE A 261 20.17 -6.83 -12.21
N ARG A 262 19.45 -6.05 -11.41
CA ARG A 262 19.97 -5.05 -10.45
C ARG A 262 19.59 -5.33 -9.00
N GLY A 263 18.78 -6.37 -8.78
CA GLY A 263 18.40 -6.83 -7.45
C GLY A 263 17.63 -8.14 -7.49
N ILE A 264 17.20 -8.57 -6.32
CA ILE A 264 16.43 -9.79 -6.06
C ILE A 264 15.17 -9.39 -5.28
N ALA A 265 14.02 -9.88 -5.73
CA ALA A 265 12.73 -9.77 -5.06
C ALA A 265 12.36 -11.14 -4.46
N LEU A 266 12.64 -11.31 -3.17
CA LEU A 266 12.47 -12.59 -2.48
C LEU A 266 11.05 -12.72 -1.91
N ASP A 267 10.25 -13.62 -2.47
CA ASP A 267 8.84 -13.82 -2.12
C ASP A 267 8.59 -15.26 -1.65
N LEU A 268 8.85 -15.49 -0.36
CA LEU A 268 8.76 -16.81 0.28
C LEU A 268 7.57 -16.84 1.25
N GLU A 269 6.43 -17.32 0.75
CA GLU A 269 5.12 -17.37 1.39
C GLU A 269 4.92 -18.56 2.34
N GLY A 270 3.95 -18.44 3.25
CA GLY A 270 3.45 -19.56 4.06
C GLY A 270 4.16 -19.81 5.41
N LEU A 271 5.33 -19.18 5.64
CA LEU A 271 6.19 -19.52 6.77
C LEU A 271 5.54 -19.28 8.14
N GLY A 272 5.67 -20.28 9.01
CA GLY A 272 5.17 -20.24 10.40
C GLY A 272 3.65 -20.42 10.54
N MET A 273 3.00 -21.13 9.60
CA MET A 273 1.73 -21.83 9.86
C MET A 273 1.93 -23.11 10.67
N THR A 274 3.14 -23.68 10.60
CA THR A 274 3.57 -24.92 11.25
C THR A 274 4.98 -24.74 11.84
N GLY A 275 5.41 -25.69 12.66
CA GLY A 275 6.72 -25.65 13.34
C GLY A 275 6.76 -24.71 14.55
N ASP A 276 7.92 -24.60 15.20
CA ASP A 276 8.13 -23.58 16.22
C ASP A 276 8.41 -22.22 15.58
N LYS A 277 7.68 -21.19 16.02
CA LYS A 277 7.77 -19.84 15.46
C LYS A 277 9.19 -19.26 15.53
N ALA A 278 9.87 -19.40 16.66
CA ALA A 278 11.19 -18.81 16.87
C ALA A 278 12.27 -19.55 16.06
N VAL A 279 12.13 -20.87 15.92
CA VAL A 279 12.98 -21.68 15.02
C VAL A 279 12.79 -21.24 13.57
N VAL A 280 11.56 -21.16 13.06
CA VAL A 280 11.27 -20.73 11.68
C VAL A 280 11.76 -19.30 11.42
N GLN A 281 11.51 -18.35 12.34
CA GLN A 281 12.03 -16.99 12.23
C GLN A 281 13.58 -16.97 12.19
N SER A 282 14.25 -17.76 13.02
CA SER A 282 15.72 -17.85 13.06
C SER A 282 16.32 -18.46 11.79
N GLN A 283 15.72 -19.54 11.27
CA GLN A 283 16.10 -20.19 10.01
C GLN A 283 15.93 -19.24 8.82
N TYR A 284 14.77 -18.57 8.71
CA TYR A 284 14.50 -17.62 7.62
C TYR A 284 15.42 -16.38 7.70
N ASN A 285 15.59 -15.80 8.90
CA ASN A 285 16.56 -14.72 9.12
C ASN A 285 17.97 -15.12 8.68
N THR A 286 18.38 -16.37 8.91
CA THR A 286 19.69 -16.90 8.50
C THR A 286 19.79 -17.06 6.97
N PHE A 287 18.77 -17.62 6.32
CA PHE A 287 18.69 -17.71 4.86
C PHE A 287 18.82 -16.32 4.21
N VAL A 288 17.99 -15.37 4.65
CA VAL A 288 17.96 -13.99 4.10
C VAL A 288 19.27 -13.26 4.37
N LYS A 289 19.93 -13.49 5.52
CA LYS A 289 21.26 -12.95 5.84
C LYS A 289 22.33 -13.46 4.88
N ASN A 290 22.35 -14.76 4.63
CA ASN A 290 23.31 -15.39 3.73
C ASN A 290 23.08 -14.95 2.27
N LEU A 291 21.81 -14.82 1.84
CA LEU A 291 21.45 -14.29 0.52
C LEU A 291 21.87 -12.81 0.39
N SER A 292 21.54 -11.96 1.36
CA SER A 292 21.89 -10.54 1.38
C SER A 292 23.41 -10.32 1.27
N ALA A 293 24.20 -11.12 1.99
CA ALA A 293 25.66 -11.06 1.91
C ALA A 293 26.19 -11.40 0.50
N LYS A 294 25.70 -12.47 -0.14
CA LYS A 294 26.13 -12.83 -1.51
C LYS A 294 25.60 -11.83 -2.56
N ALA A 295 24.36 -11.35 -2.41
CA ALA A 295 23.76 -10.35 -3.29
C ALA A 295 24.55 -9.02 -3.26
N LYS A 296 24.90 -8.52 -2.07
CA LYS A 296 25.68 -7.28 -1.91
C LYS A 296 27.10 -7.42 -2.43
N ALA A 297 27.72 -8.59 -2.29
CA ALA A 297 29.01 -8.89 -2.94
C ALA A 297 28.93 -8.91 -4.49
N ALA A 298 27.75 -9.15 -5.06
CA ALA A 298 27.46 -9.06 -6.50
C ALA A 298 26.88 -7.70 -6.94
N ASN A 299 26.85 -6.69 -6.06
CA ASN A 299 26.21 -5.38 -6.27
C ASN A 299 24.72 -5.45 -6.65
N LEU A 300 24.00 -6.43 -6.08
CA LEU A 300 22.55 -6.60 -6.21
C LEU A 300 21.85 -6.13 -4.91
N LYS A 301 20.78 -5.36 -5.06
CA LYS A 301 19.84 -5.07 -3.96
C LYS A 301 19.04 -6.32 -3.57
N LEU A 302 18.57 -6.40 -2.33
CA LEU A 302 17.62 -7.42 -1.87
C LEU A 302 16.36 -6.75 -1.28
N THR A 303 15.23 -6.92 -1.97
CA THR A 303 13.89 -6.64 -1.44
C THR A 303 13.25 -7.93 -0.97
N VAL A 304 12.65 -7.94 0.23
CA VAL A 304 11.93 -9.12 0.76
C VAL A 304 10.45 -8.81 0.87
N ILE A 305 9.62 -9.69 0.30
CA ILE A 305 8.17 -9.61 0.32
C ILE A 305 7.66 -10.43 1.52
N LEU A 306 6.73 -9.87 2.29
CA LEU A 306 6.31 -10.42 3.58
C LEU A 306 4.79 -10.39 3.75
N HIS A 307 4.23 -11.49 4.27
CA HIS A 307 2.88 -11.48 4.81
C HIS A 307 2.75 -10.49 5.98
N PRO A 308 1.63 -9.75 6.08
CA PRO A 308 1.47 -8.66 7.02
C PRO A 308 1.36 -9.19 8.45
N LEU A 309 1.82 -8.40 9.43
CA LEU A 309 1.91 -8.83 10.83
C LEU A 309 0.56 -9.22 11.46
N ASN A 310 -0.56 -8.71 10.94
CA ASN A 310 -1.93 -9.06 11.33
C ASN A 310 -2.57 -10.23 10.53
N SER A 311 -1.83 -10.87 9.61
CA SER A 311 -2.25 -12.14 8.98
C SER A 311 -2.20 -13.33 9.96
N SER A 312 -2.53 -14.54 9.50
CA SER A 312 -2.27 -15.79 10.25
C SER A 312 -0.78 -16.12 10.38
N TYR A 313 0.04 -15.74 9.40
CA TYR A 313 1.45 -16.13 9.30
C TYR A 313 2.32 -15.46 10.38
N LYS A 314 3.26 -16.22 10.95
CA LYS A 314 4.12 -15.76 12.07
C LYS A 314 5.62 -16.05 11.89
N GLY A 315 6.04 -16.65 10.77
CA GLY A 315 7.45 -16.98 10.49
C GLY A 315 8.36 -15.79 10.13
N TYR A 316 7.83 -14.57 10.08
CA TYR A 316 8.55 -13.37 9.64
C TYR A 316 8.96 -12.47 10.81
N ASP A 317 10.24 -12.14 10.92
CA ASP A 317 10.79 -11.19 11.90
C ASP A 317 11.12 -9.87 11.20
N TYR A 318 10.11 -8.99 11.10
CA TYR A 318 10.22 -7.70 10.42
C TYR A 318 11.40 -6.87 10.92
N LYS A 319 11.65 -6.86 12.23
CA LYS A 319 12.74 -6.08 12.84
C LYS A 319 14.12 -6.58 12.40
N THR A 320 14.36 -7.89 12.44
CA THR A 320 15.66 -8.45 12.01
C THR A 320 15.82 -8.37 10.50
N LEU A 321 14.79 -8.74 9.72
CA LEU A 321 14.82 -8.68 8.25
C LEU A 321 15.10 -7.27 7.73
N ALA A 322 14.58 -6.23 8.39
CA ALA A 322 14.87 -4.83 8.07
C ALA A 322 16.34 -4.41 8.28
N THR A 323 17.13 -5.14 9.09
CA THR A 323 18.59 -4.92 9.21
C THR A 323 19.40 -5.61 8.12
N ILE A 324 18.78 -6.57 7.41
CA ILE A 324 19.45 -7.48 6.47
C ILE A 324 19.15 -7.08 5.01
N ALA A 325 17.86 -6.99 4.68
CA ALA A 325 17.37 -6.60 3.36
C ALA A 325 17.58 -5.10 3.13
N ASP A 326 17.52 -4.66 1.89
CA ASP A 326 17.54 -3.25 1.53
C ASP A 326 16.15 -2.62 1.65
N ASP A 327 15.09 -3.36 1.30
CA ASP A 327 13.68 -2.95 1.44
C ASP A 327 12.78 -4.12 1.86
N LEU A 328 11.63 -3.82 2.48
CA LEU A 328 10.57 -4.77 2.79
C LEU A 328 9.23 -4.36 2.15
N VAL A 329 8.57 -5.30 1.48
CA VAL A 329 7.20 -5.12 0.95
C VAL A 329 6.19 -5.78 1.90
N ILE A 330 5.16 -5.03 2.30
CA ILE A 330 4.04 -5.54 3.10
C ILE A 330 2.93 -6.01 2.16
N MET A 331 2.62 -7.31 2.12
CA MET A 331 1.50 -7.85 1.34
C MET A 331 0.15 -7.57 2.03
N ALA A 332 -0.30 -6.31 2.03
CA ALA A 332 -1.54 -5.88 2.69
C ALA A 332 -2.80 -6.21 1.86
N TYR A 333 -2.94 -7.49 1.49
CA TYR A 333 -4.02 -8.04 0.67
C TYR A 333 -4.24 -9.54 0.93
N ALA A 334 -5.22 -10.13 0.26
CA ALA A 334 -5.73 -11.48 0.47
C ALA A 334 -6.25 -11.76 1.90
N TYR A 335 -6.72 -10.73 2.63
CA TYR A 335 -7.32 -10.93 3.96
C TYR A 335 -8.69 -11.62 3.88
N GLU A 336 -9.41 -11.46 2.76
CA GLU A 336 -10.77 -12.00 2.53
C GLU A 336 -10.86 -12.71 1.16
N GLY A 337 -9.75 -13.33 0.76
CA GLY A 337 -9.68 -14.19 -0.44
C GLY A 337 -9.77 -13.45 -1.77
N GLU A 338 -9.45 -12.15 -1.80
CA GLU A 338 -9.45 -11.30 -3.00
C GLU A 338 -10.78 -11.33 -3.77
N THR A 339 -11.90 -11.45 -3.05
CA THR A 339 -13.27 -11.43 -3.61
C THR A 339 -13.83 -10.01 -3.83
N GLY A 340 -13.07 -8.99 -3.40
CA GLY A 340 -13.35 -7.57 -3.56
C GLY A 340 -12.26 -6.73 -2.88
N PRO A 341 -12.45 -5.40 -2.76
CA PRO A 341 -11.45 -4.52 -2.18
C PRO A 341 -11.14 -4.85 -0.73
N GLU A 342 -9.86 -4.91 -0.40
CA GLU A 342 -9.36 -5.37 0.89
C GLU A 342 -9.71 -4.39 2.03
N PRO A 343 -10.09 -4.88 3.23
CA PRO A 343 -10.53 -4.00 4.31
C PRO A 343 -9.46 -2.97 4.73
N MET A 344 -9.70 -1.70 4.40
CA MET A 344 -8.74 -0.60 4.61
C MET A 344 -8.27 -0.43 6.06
N ASN A 345 -9.06 -0.87 7.04
CA ASN A 345 -8.66 -0.92 8.45
C ASN A 345 -7.60 -2.00 8.76
N LYS A 346 -7.64 -3.15 8.07
CA LYS A 346 -6.57 -4.18 8.15
C LYS A 346 -5.29 -3.70 7.46
N VAL A 347 -5.43 -2.97 6.35
CA VAL A 347 -4.30 -2.32 5.65
C VAL A 347 -3.61 -1.29 6.56
N ASP A 348 -4.38 -0.33 7.10
CA ASP A 348 -3.91 0.66 8.08
C ASP A 348 -3.24 0.02 9.31
N GLU A 349 -3.82 -1.06 9.85
CA GLU A 349 -3.22 -1.82 10.95
C GLU A 349 -1.89 -2.46 10.56
N SER A 350 -1.78 -3.08 9.38
CA SER A 350 -0.54 -3.71 8.92
C SER A 350 0.62 -2.72 8.84
N ILE A 351 0.35 -1.51 8.36
CA ILE A 351 1.32 -0.40 8.26
C ILE A 351 1.72 0.05 9.67
N ARG A 352 0.75 0.29 10.56
CA ARG A 352 1.00 0.69 11.95
C ARG A 352 1.79 -0.35 12.74
N LEU A 353 1.59 -1.65 12.49
CA LEU A 353 2.36 -2.73 13.13
C LEU A 353 3.79 -2.84 12.58
N ALA A 354 3.99 -2.63 11.26
CA ALA A 354 5.31 -2.64 10.66
C ALA A 354 6.17 -1.44 11.12
N LEU A 355 5.56 -0.26 11.24
CA LEU A 355 6.23 0.97 11.72
C LEU A 355 6.70 0.91 13.19
N GLN A 356 6.21 -0.05 13.98
CA GLN A 356 6.74 -0.31 15.33
C GLN A 356 8.09 -1.05 15.32
N GLN A 357 8.48 -1.61 14.17
CA GLN A 357 9.65 -2.50 14.03
C GLN A 357 10.64 -2.04 12.96
N VAL A 358 10.21 -1.23 11.99
CA VAL A 358 10.95 -0.90 10.76
C VAL A 358 10.80 0.61 10.45
N SER A 359 11.86 1.27 9.97
CA SER A 359 11.73 2.65 9.50
C SER A 359 10.84 2.73 8.26
N LYS A 360 9.97 3.75 8.21
CA LYS A 360 9.08 4.03 7.08
C LYS A 360 9.80 4.05 5.72
N ASP A 361 11.04 4.53 5.71
CA ASP A 361 11.89 4.70 4.52
C ASP A 361 12.43 3.36 3.96
N LYS A 362 12.11 2.25 4.62
CA LYS A 362 12.36 0.85 4.17
C LYS A 362 11.09 0.05 3.87
N LEU A 363 9.91 0.63 4.13
CA LEU A 363 8.62 -0.04 3.98
C LEU A 363 7.95 0.37 2.68
N ILE A 364 7.52 -0.63 1.92
CA ILE A 364 6.79 -0.49 0.66
C ILE A 364 5.42 -1.16 0.86
N LEU A 365 4.33 -0.47 0.52
CA LEU A 365 2.97 -1.02 0.65
C LEU A 365 2.62 -1.84 -0.59
N GLY A 366 2.44 -3.15 -0.42
CA GLY A 366 1.91 -4.03 -1.46
C GLY A 366 0.42 -3.81 -1.66
N ILE A 367 0.02 -3.66 -2.92
CA ILE A 367 -1.36 -3.49 -3.39
C ILE A 367 -1.59 -4.55 -4.46
N SER A 368 -2.40 -5.57 -4.15
CA SER A 368 -2.97 -6.42 -5.20
C SER A 368 -4.02 -5.62 -5.95
N VAL A 369 -3.91 -5.49 -7.27
CA VAL A 369 -4.93 -4.84 -8.12
C VAL A 369 -6.00 -5.82 -8.61
N TYR A 370 -5.83 -7.13 -8.36
CA TYR A 370 -6.74 -8.17 -8.84
C TYR A 370 -8.18 -8.03 -8.31
N SER A 371 -8.36 -7.54 -7.08
CA SER A 371 -9.66 -7.38 -6.42
C SER A 371 -10.03 -5.93 -6.08
N GLU A 372 -9.23 -4.96 -6.52
CA GLU A 372 -9.37 -3.55 -6.16
C GLU A 372 -10.02 -2.71 -7.26
N ASN A 373 -10.30 -1.44 -6.95
CA ASN A 373 -10.80 -0.44 -7.88
C ASN A 373 -10.06 0.89 -7.69
N GLU A 374 -10.41 1.89 -8.49
CA GLU A 374 -9.81 3.22 -8.50
C GLU A 374 -9.83 3.85 -7.09
N THR A 375 -10.99 3.83 -6.43
CA THR A 375 -11.19 4.41 -5.10
C THR A 375 -10.35 3.72 -4.03
N SER A 376 -10.27 2.38 -4.08
CA SER A 376 -9.55 1.61 -3.05
C SER A 376 -8.04 1.60 -3.26
N VAL A 377 -7.56 1.58 -4.52
CA VAL A 377 -6.13 1.79 -4.84
C VAL A 377 -5.68 3.19 -4.41
N ASN A 378 -6.43 4.25 -4.75
CA ASN A 378 -6.09 5.60 -4.31
C ASN A 378 -6.04 5.68 -2.77
N ALA A 379 -6.99 5.05 -2.06
CA ALA A 379 -6.98 5.04 -0.60
C ALA A 379 -5.78 4.31 0.03
N LYS A 380 -5.27 3.24 -0.61
CA LYS A 380 -4.02 2.57 -0.19
C LYS A 380 -2.79 3.45 -0.45
N ILE A 381 -2.73 4.13 -1.60
CA ILE A 381 -1.66 5.10 -1.90
C ILE A 381 -1.71 6.28 -0.91
N GLY A 382 -2.90 6.77 -0.58
CA GLY A 382 -3.15 7.76 0.47
C GLY A 382 -2.61 7.34 1.83
N LEU A 383 -2.81 6.07 2.24
CA LEU A 383 -2.17 5.52 3.45
C LEU A 383 -0.65 5.52 3.35
N ALA A 384 -0.06 5.14 2.21
CA ALA A 384 1.38 5.16 2.00
C ALA A 384 1.96 6.59 2.08
N LYS A 385 1.28 7.58 1.46
CA LYS A 385 1.62 9.01 1.56
C LYS A 385 1.53 9.51 3.01
N ARG A 386 0.39 9.28 3.67
CA ARG A 386 0.07 9.69 5.06
C ARG A 386 1.02 9.12 6.12
N TYR A 387 1.45 7.86 5.97
CA TYR A 387 2.45 7.25 6.84
C TYR A 387 3.90 7.57 6.44
N GLY A 388 4.10 8.28 5.32
CA GLY A 388 5.41 8.66 4.83
C GLY A 388 6.30 7.46 4.53
N LEU A 389 5.70 6.37 4.03
CA LEU A 389 6.39 5.14 3.61
C LEU A 389 7.31 5.44 2.41
N LYS A 390 8.23 4.52 2.12
CA LYS A 390 9.11 4.62 0.94
C LYS A 390 8.32 4.67 -0.36
N GLY A 391 7.28 3.86 -0.47
CA GLY A 391 6.46 3.78 -1.68
C GLY A 391 5.49 2.60 -1.72
N ILE A 392 5.17 2.14 -2.92
CA ILE A 392 4.12 1.14 -3.21
C ILE A 392 4.63 0.03 -4.13
N ALA A 393 4.05 -1.16 -4.02
CA ALA A 393 4.32 -2.29 -4.91
C ALA A 393 3.01 -2.84 -5.49
N ILE A 394 2.95 -3.02 -6.80
CA ILE A 394 1.72 -3.32 -7.53
C ILE A 394 1.73 -4.77 -7.99
N TRP A 395 0.87 -5.58 -7.37
CA TRP A 395 0.62 -6.98 -7.72
C TRP A 395 -0.65 -7.10 -8.58
N ARG A 396 -0.57 -7.16 -9.90
CA ARG A 396 0.61 -7.24 -10.75
C ARG A 396 0.33 -6.63 -12.11
N LEU A 397 1.38 -6.39 -12.88
CA LEU A 397 1.26 -6.09 -14.30
C LEU A 397 0.55 -7.27 -15.01
N GLY A 398 -0.21 -6.92 -16.03
CA GLY A 398 -1.20 -7.75 -16.71
C GLY A 398 -2.63 -7.65 -16.14
N LEU A 399 -2.85 -6.82 -15.11
CA LEU A 399 -4.15 -6.71 -14.40
C LEU A 399 -4.56 -5.28 -14.02
N ILE A 400 -3.69 -4.26 -14.14
CA ILE A 400 -3.97 -2.93 -13.56
C ILE A 400 -5.18 -2.26 -14.23
N GLY A 401 -5.24 -2.30 -15.56
CA GLY A 401 -6.32 -1.69 -16.33
C GLY A 401 -6.28 -0.15 -16.37
N GLN A 402 -6.88 0.43 -17.40
CA GLN A 402 -6.80 1.87 -17.67
C GLN A 402 -7.39 2.77 -16.58
N PRO A 403 -8.55 2.48 -15.95
CA PRO A 403 -9.11 3.35 -14.92
C PRO A 403 -8.23 3.46 -13.66
N VAL A 404 -7.76 2.32 -13.15
CA VAL A 404 -6.86 2.29 -11.98
C VAL A 404 -5.53 2.98 -12.31
N TRP A 405 -4.95 2.72 -13.49
CA TRP A 405 -3.72 3.40 -13.92
C TRP A 405 -3.88 4.93 -13.96
N SER A 406 -5.00 5.42 -14.50
CA SER A 406 -5.31 6.86 -14.52
C SER A 406 -5.47 7.45 -13.12
N GLU A 407 -6.14 6.74 -12.20
CA GLU A 407 -6.33 7.19 -10.82
C GLU A 407 -5.02 7.16 -10.01
N MET A 408 -4.16 6.17 -10.23
CA MET A 408 -2.80 6.13 -9.67
C MET A 408 -1.99 7.35 -10.12
N GLY A 409 -2.08 7.72 -11.40
CA GLY A 409 -1.48 8.92 -11.96
C GLY A 409 -1.99 10.24 -11.36
N GLU A 410 -3.13 10.25 -10.65
CA GLU A 410 -3.61 11.41 -9.88
C GLU A 410 -3.14 11.44 -8.42
N SER A 411 -2.43 10.40 -7.96
CA SER A 411 -1.99 10.27 -6.56
C SER A 411 -0.47 10.07 -6.39
N VAL A 412 0.21 9.60 -7.44
CA VAL A 412 1.67 9.33 -7.53
C VAL A 412 2.31 10.25 -8.58
N GLU A 413 3.59 10.58 -8.41
CA GLU A 413 4.43 11.14 -9.48
C GLU A 413 5.25 9.99 -10.09
N TRP A 414 5.14 9.81 -11.41
CA TRP A 414 5.84 8.81 -12.22
C TRP A 414 6.82 9.53 -13.16
#